data_AF-A0A1B8AAE6-F1
#
_entry.id   AF-A0A1B8AAE6-F1
#
_cell.length_a   1.000
_cell.length_b   1.000
_cell.length_c   1.000
_cell.angle_alpha   90.00
_cell.angle_beta   90.00
_cell.angle_gamma   90.00
#
_symmetry.space_group_name_H-M   'P 1'
#
loop_
_entity.id
_entity.type
_entity.pdbx_description
1 polymer ?
#
loop_
_entity_poly.entity_id
_entity_poly.type
_entity_poly.pdbx_seq_one_letter_code
_entity_poly.pdbx_strand_id
1 'polypeptide(L)'
;MNSGVLPSRPVKRPSAKPCVGSKLLPVAAERREDISNLIHKFGFEMPRCSACFRAERPHCVVSEGKQRCDFCVSKKYFNCDFGGVSSQSFARVSREKDRIDEQKEQAEADLQDALARLQRLRCQEKHLREKAAEMVRRGCG
;
A
#
# COMPACT_ATOMS: atom_id res chain seq x y z
N MET A 1 60.21 -7.94 12.47
CA MET A 1 59.94 -9.38 12.23
C MET A 1 58.92 -9.86 13.25
N ASN A 2 57.98 -10.68 12.79
CA ASN A 2 56.90 -11.37 13.49
C ASN A 2 55.61 -10.59 13.82
N SER A 3 54.68 -10.71 12.87
CA SER A 3 53.24 -10.72 13.05
C SER A 3 52.81 -11.80 14.04
N GLY A 4 52.29 -11.40 15.19
CA GLY A 4 51.66 -12.30 16.16
C GLY A 4 50.17 -12.45 15.86
N VAL A 5 49.79 -13.59 15.28
CA VAL A 5 48.40 -14.05 15.16
C VAL A 5 47.91 -14.47 16.55
N LEU A 6 46.86 -13.84 17.07
CA LEU A 6 46.14 -14.32 18.26
C LEU A 6 44.89 -15.12 17.84
N PRO A 7 44.66 -16.31 18.40
CA PRO A 7 43.51 -17.15 18.07
C PRO A 7 42.24 -16.70 18.79
N SER A 8 41.16 -16.55 18.04
CA SER A 8 39.82 -16.25 18.57
C SER A 8 39.27 -17.45 19.35
N ARG A 9 38.97 -17.23 20.64
CA ARG A 9 38.33 -18.23 21.52
C ARG A 9 36.86 -18.46 21.13
N PRO A 10 36.33 -19.70 21.21
CA PRO A 10 34.91 -19.95 21.03
C PRO A 10 34.12 -19.48 22.26
N VAL A 11 33.20 -18.54 22.05
CA VAL A 11 32.25 -18.08 23.07
C VAL A 11 31.17 -19.15 23.23
N LYS A 12 31.17 -19.87 24.37
CA LYS A 12 30.10 -20.79 24.76
C LYS A 12 28.81 -19.98 25.00
N ARG A 13 27.74 -20.29 24.26
CA ARG A 13 26.40 -19.75 24.58
C ARG A 13 25.87 -20.44 25.85
N PRO A 14 25.21 -19.70 26.77
CA PRO A 14 24.58 -20.31 27.93
C PRO A 14 23.39 -21.17 27.50
N SER A 15 23.30 -22.38 28.05
CA SER A 15 22.13 -23.25 27.93
C SER A 15 20.95 -22.66 28.72
N ALA A 16 20.01 -22.04 28.00
CA ALA A 16 18.72 -21.66 28.58
C ALA A 16 17.87 -22.91 28.80
N LYS A 17 17.45 -23.13 30.04
CA LYS A 17 16.54 -24.20 30.46
C LYS A 17 15.12 -23.96 29.92
N PRO A 18 14.33 -25.01 29.65
CA PRO A 18 13.02 -24.89 29.01
C PRO A 18 11.97 -24.38 30.00
N CYS A 19 11.30 -23.28 29.65
CA CYS A 19 10.09 -22.83 30.32
C CYS A 19 8.86 -23.54 29.74
N VAL A 20 7.91 -23.75 30.63
CA VAL A 20 6.84 -24.75 30.58
C VAL A 20 5.70 -24.33 29.64
N GLY A 21 5.14 -25.31 28.92
CA GLY A 21 3.74 -25.30 28.52
C GLY A 21 3.29 -24.19 27.56
N SER A 22 3.65 -24.30 26.29
CA SER A 22 2.89 -23.66 25.21
C SER A 22 2.69 -24.72 24.14
N LYS A 23 1.43 -25.07 23.87
CA LYS A 23 1.09 -25.96 22.76
C LYS A 23 1.74 -25.38 21.50
N LEU A 24 2.74 -26.06 20.95
CA LEU A 24 3.30 -25.71 19.64
C LEU A 24 2.17 -25.86 18.63
N LEU A 25 1.46 -24.77 18.33
CA LEU A 25 0.72 -24.70 17.09
C LEU A 25 1.75 -24.80 15.96
N PRO A 26 1.50 -25.61 14.93
CA PRO A 26 2.47 -25.82 13.88
C PRO A 26 2.73 -24.47 13.23
N VAL A 27 3.97 -23.98 13.28
CA VAL A 27 4.46 -22.71 12.69
C VAL A 27 4.01 -22.54 11.22
N ALA A 28 3.66 -23.63 10.54
CA ALA A 28 3.10 -23.64 9.21
C ALA A 28 1.63 -23.17 9.09
N ALA A 29 0.83 -23.22 10.16
CA ALA A 29 -0.57 -22.76 10.18
C ALA A 29 -0.67 -21.25 10.36
N GLU A 30 0.11 -20.70 11.30
CA GLU A 30 0.22 -19.25 11.54
C GLU A 30 0.69 -18.51 10.28
N ARG A 31 1.76 -19.00 9.63
CA ARG A 31 2.22 -18.46 8.32
C ARG A 31 1.16 -18.49 7.23
N ARG A 32 0.19 -19.42 7.27
CA ARG A 32 -0.86 -19.52 6.25
C ARG A 32 -1.94 -18.46 6.45
N GLU A 33 -2.33 -18.25 7.70
CA GLU A 33 -3.28 -17.19 8.07
C GLU A 33 -2.70 -15.81 7.79
N ASP A 34 -1.41 -15.60 8.06
CA ASP A 34 -0.72 -14.35 7.71
C ASP A 34 -0.73 -14.08 6.20
N ILE A 35 -0.49 -15.12 5.38
CA ILE A 35 -0.54 -14.99 3.92
C ILE A 35 -1.97 -14.72 3.44
N SER A 36 -2.95 -15.42 3.99
CA SER A 36 -4.37 -15.19 3.71
C SER A 36 -4.79 -13.75 4.05
N ASN A 37 -4.44 -13.27 5.25
CA ASN A 37 -4.69 -11.91 5.69
C ASN A 37 -4.02 -10.86 4.80
N LEU A 38 -2.79 -11.12 4.35
CA LEU A 38 -2.09 -10.24 3.42
C LEU A 38 -2.80 -10.19 2.06
N ILE A 39 -3.20 -11.35 1.53
CA ILE A 39 -3.95 -11.43 0.27
C ILE A 39 -5.31 -10.73 0.40
N HIS A 40 -6.00 -10.89 1.52
CA HIS A 40 -7.29 -10.26 1.73
C HIS A 40 -7.18 -8.72 1.83
N LYS A 41 -6.12 -8.20 2.44
CA LYS A 41 -5.93 -6.75 2.63
C LYS A 41 -5.40 -6.02 1.40
N PHE A 42 -4.52 -6.66 0.64
CA PHE A 42 -3.80 -6.03 -0.48
C PHE A 42 -4.10 -6.67 -1.83
N GLY A 43 -4.95 -7.69 -1.86
CA GLY A 43 -5.34 -8.38 -3.08
C GLY A 43 -6.51 -7.74 -3.81
N PHE A 44 -6.73 -8.21 -5.03
CA PHE A 44 -7.75 -7.73 -5.95
C PHE A 44 -8.81 -8.81 -6.13
N GLU A 45 -10.06 -8.38 -6.29
CA GLU A 45 -11.17 -9.27 -6.62
C GLU A 45 -11.03 -9.76 -8.07
N MET A 46 -11.06 -11.07 -8.24
CA MET A 46 -11.07 -11.74 -9.53
C MET A 46 -12.30 -12.67 -9.62
N PRO A 47 -12.68 -13.07 -10.84
CA PRO A 47 -13.65 -14.15 -11.07
C PRO A 47 -13.34 -15.40 -10.25
N ARG A 48 -14.25 -16.39 -10.25
CA ARG A 48 -14.05 -17.60 -9.43
C ARG A 48 -13.06 -18.53 -10.11
N CYS A 49 -12.12 -19.12 -9.36
CA CYS A 49 -11.37 -20.29 -9.81
C CYS A 49 -12.22 -21.55 -9.56
N SER A 50 -11.87 -22.65 -10.19
CA SER A 50 -12.55 -23.95 -10.08
C SER A 50 -12.74 -24.40 -8.64
N ALA A 51 -11.77 -24.12 -7.75
CA ALA A 51 -11.87 -24.42 -6.33
C ALA A 51 -12.85 -23.49 -5.59
N CYS A 52 -12.81 -22.17 -5.85
CA CYS A 52 -13.78 -21.21 -5.30
C CYS A 52 -15.19 -21.48 -5.84
N PHE A 53 -15.32 -21.92 -7.10
CA PHE A 53 -16.59 -22.24 -7.76
C PHE A 53 -17.29 -23.42 -7.07
N ARG A 54 -16.55 -24.50 -6.80
CA ARG A 54 -17.05 -25.66 -6.04
C ARG A 54 -17.42 -25.34 -4.60
N ALA A 55 -16.83 -24.28 -4.03
CA ALA A 55 -17.11 -23.81 -2.68
C ALA A 55 -18.19 -22.71 -2.63
N GLU A 56 -18.89 -22.45 -3.76
CA GLU A 56 -19.96 -21.45 -3.88
C GLU A 56 -19.56 -20.03 -3.44
N ARG A 57 -18.27 -19.69 -3.54
CA ARG A 57 -17.78 -18.35 -3.19
C ARG A 57 -18.05 -17.37 -4.33
N PRO A 58 -18.51 -16.13 -4.08
CA PRO A 58 -18.88 -15.20 -5.15
C PRO A 58 -17.70 -14.74 -6.01
N HIS A 59 -16.55 -14.48 -5.40
CA HIS A 59 -15.31 -14.02 -6.03
C HIS A 59 -14.09 -14.65 -5.32
N CYS A 60 -12.92 -14.62 -5.96
CA CYS A 60 -11.65 -14.94 -5.30
C CYS A 60 -10.83 -13.66 -5.11
N VAL A 61 -10.07 -13.58 -4.02
CA VAL A 61 -9.12 -12.48 -3.78
C VAL A 61 -7.71 -12.99 -4.03
N VAL A 62 -6.94 -12.30 -4.89
CA VAL A 62 -5.59 -12.69 -5.30
C VAL A 62 -4.60 -11.56 -5.05
N SER A 63 -3.36 -11.90 -4.67
CA SER A 63 -2.30 -10.92 -4.41
C SER A 63 -1.08 -11.21 -5.25
N GLU A 64 -0.31 -10.16 -5.52
CA GLU A 64 0.96 -10.24 -6.23
C GLU A 64 1.91 -11.28 -5.62
N GLY A 65 2.62 -12.02 -6.48
CA GLY A 65 3.65 -12.98 -6.07
C GLY A 65 3.11 -14.23 -5.39
N LYS A 66 1.79 -14.36 -5.22
CA LYS A 66 1.13 -15.55 -4.70
C LYS A 66 0.44 -16.29 -5.84
N GLN A 67 0.76 -17.57 -5.95
CA GLN A 67 0.18 -18.46 -6.96
C GLN A 67 -1.25 -18.92 -6.62
N ARG A 68 -1.83 -18.41 -5.53
CA ARG A 68 -3.10 -18.90 -4.98
C ARG A 68 -3.93 -17.75 -4.43
N CYS A 69 -5.24 -17.83 -4.60
CA CYS A 69 -6.18 -16.92 -3.96
C CYS A 69 -6.26 -17.19 -2.45
N ASP A 70 -6.75 -16.19 -1.72
CA ASP A 70 -6.97 -16.21 -0.27
C ASP A 70 -7.60 -17.53 0.21
N PHE A 71 -8.73 -17.89 -0.39
CA PHE A 71 -9.46 -19.11 -0.06
C PHE A 71 -8.63 -20.39 -0.29
N CYS A 72 -7.92 -20.48 -1.41
CA CYS A 72 -7.08 -21.64 -1.71
C CYS A 72 -5.89 -21.75 -0.76
N VAL A 73 -5.32 -20.63 -0.30
CA VAL A 73 -4.27 -20.61 0.73
C VAL A 73 -4.82 -21.14 2.05
N SER A 74 -5.98 -20.64 2.49
CA SER A 74 -6.60 -21.00 3.76
C SER A 74 -7.06 -22.46 3.81
N LYS A 75 -7.60 -23.00 2.71
CA LYS A 75 -8.07 -24.38 2.61
C LYS A 75 -6.99 -25.39 2.16
N LYS A 76 -5.73 -24.96 2.00
CA LYS A 76 -4.61 -25.78 1.51
C LYS A 76 -4.85 -26.40 0.12
N TYR A 77 -5.59 -25.72 -0.75
CA TYR A 77 -5.64 -26.14 -2.15
C TYR A 77 -4.32 -25.77 -2.85
N PHE A 78 -3.77 -26.71 -3.61
CA PHE A 78 -2.51 -26.51 -4.33
C PHE A 78 -2.73 -26.02 -5.77
N ASN A 79 -3.84 -26.41 -6.39
CA ASN A 79 -4.17 -26.07 -7.76
C ASN A 79 -5.19 -24.91 -7.77
N CYS A 80 -4.69 -23.68 -7.84
CA CYS A 80 -5.52 -22.49 -8.00
C CYS A 80 -5.35 -21.97 -9.43
N ASP A 81 -6.46 -21.83 -10.15
CA ASP A 81 -6.44 -21.40 -11.56
C ASP A 81 -5.92 -19.96 -11.76
N PHE A 82 -5.82 -19.18 -10.68
CA PHE A 82 -5.23 -17.84 -10.68
C PHE A 82 -3.71 -17.80 -10.50
N GLY A 83 -3.05 -18.96 -10.40
CA GLY A 83 -1.60 -19.03 -10.43
C GLY A 83 -1.07 -18.54 -11.78
N GLY A 84 -0.86 -17.24 -11.93
CA GLY A 84 -0.48 -16.68 -13.23
C GLY A 84 -0.57 -15.17 -13.44
N VAL A 85 -0.94 -14.35 -12.44
CA VAL A 85 -0.74 -12.90 -12.60
C VAL A 85 0.77 -12.67 -12.63
N SER A 86 1.32 -12.47 -13.84
CA SER A 86 2.76 -12.32 -14.02
C SER A 86 3.24 -11.11 -13.23
N SER A 87 4.40 -11.23 -12.59
CA SER A 87 5.07 -10.12 -11.93
C SER A 87 5.23 -8.91 -12.86
N GLN A 88 5.34 -9.14 -14.16
CA GLN A 88 5.43 -8.10 -15.18
C GLN A 88 4.12 -7.32 -15.37
N SER A 89 2.97 -7.99 -15.42
CA SER A 89 1.66 -7.34 -15.50
C SER A 89 1.39 -6.51 -14.25
N PHE A 90 1.79 -7.00 -13.08
CA PHE A 90 1.68 -6.24 -11.84
C PHE A 90 2.62 -5.04 -11.81
N ALA A 91 3.91 -5.23 -12.14
CA ALA A 91 4.88 -4.14 -12.19
C ALA A 91 4.44 -3.00 -13.13
N ARG A 92 3.75 -3.34 -14.24
CA ARG A 92 3.14 -2.33 -15.12
C ARG A 92 2.03 -1.55 -14.42
N VAL A 93 1.13 -2.24 -13.71
CA VAL A 93 0.05 -1.59 -12.95
C VAL A 93 0.60 -0.75 -11.80
N SER A 94 1.62 -1.22 -11.08
CA SER A 94 2.29 -0.46 -10.02
C SER A 94 2.91 0.82 -10.56
N ARG A 95 3.70 0.74 -11.65
CA ARG A 95 4.29 1.94 -12.27
C ARG A 95 3.24 2.94 -12.74
N GLU A 96 2.14 2.43 -13.30
CA GLU A 96 1.04 3.29 -13.73
C GLU A 96 0.35 3.96 -12.52
N LYS A 97 0.17 3.22 -11.43
CA LYS A 97 -0.38 3.73 -10.18
C LYS A 97 0.53 4.80 -9.56
N ASP A 98 1.84 4.56 -9.51
CA ASP A 98 2.82 5.53 -9.04
C ASP A 98 2.80 6.80 -9.92
N ARG A 99 2.75 6.64 -11.25
CA ARG A 99 2.61 7.77 -12.18
C ARG A 99 1.32 8.56 -11.95
N ILE A 100 0.21 7.88 -11.68
CA ILE A 100 -1.08 8.53 -11.38
C ILE A 100 -1.00 9.30 -10.06
N ASP A 101 -0.37 8.72 -9.04
CA ASP A 101 -0.21 9.38 -7.73
C ASP A 101 0.64 10.66 -7.87
N GLU A 102 1.75 10.61 -8.61
CA GLU A 102 2.58 11.80 -8.94
C GLU A 102 1.77 12.87 -9.71
N GLN A 103 0.97 12.45 -10.70
CA GLN A 103 0.10 13.37 -11.45
C GLN A 103 -0.98 14.00 -10.58
N LYS A 104 -1.53 13.27 -9.61
CA LYS A 104 -2.52 13.79 -8.67
C LYS A 104 -1.89 14.81 -7.72
N GLU A 105 -0.72 14.51 -7.17
CA GLU A 105 0.00 15.44 -6.30
C GLU A 105 0.32 16.75 -7.04
N GLN A 106 0.79 16.67 -8.28
CA GLN A 106 1.03 17.85 -9.10
C GLN A 106 -0.26 18.65 -9.37
N ALA A 107 -1.35 17.97 -9.74
CA ALA A 107 -2.63 18.63 -9.99
C ALA A 107 -3.20 19.31 -8.73
N GLU A 108 -2.99 18.73 -7.55
CA GLU A 108 -3.37 19.31 -6.27
C GLU A 108 -2.54 20.57 -5.97
N ALA A 109 -1.23 20.55 -6.22
CA ALA A 109 -0.37 21.73 -6.09
C ALA A 109 -0.79 22.86 -7.04
N ASP A 110 -1.04 22.54 -8.31
CA ASP A 110 -1.50 23.52 -9.31
C ASP A 110 -2.87 24.13 -8.93
N LEU A 111 -3.77 23.33 -8.36
CA LEU A 111 -5.06 23.79 -7.87
C LEU A 111 -4.90 24.75 -6.68
N GLN A 112 -4.01 24.46 -5.73
CA GLN A 112 -3.73 25.35 -4.61
C GLN A 112 -3.19 26.71 -5.09
N ASP A 113 -2.28 26.70 -6.06
CA ASP A 113 -1.74 27.90 -6.67
C ASP A 113 -2.81 28.71 -7.40
N ALA A 114 -3.69 28.06 -8.15
CA ALA A 114 -4.81 28.69 -8.82
C ALA A 114 -5.79 29.34 -7.82
N LEU A 115 -6.10 28.66 -6.72
CA LEU A 115 -6.94 29.20 -5.65
C LEU A 115 -6.30 30.41 -4.97
N ALA A 116 -5.00 30.37 -4.70
CA ALA A 116 -4.27 31.51 -4.14
C ALA A 116 -4.29 32.73 -5.09
N ARG A 117 -4.13 32.49 -6.40
CA ARG A 117 -4.27 33.54 -7.43
C ARG A 117 -5.68 34.13 -7.44
N LEU A 118 -6.71 33.29 -7.40
CA LEU A 118 -8.10 33.71 -7.38
C LEU A 118 -8.43 34.55 -6.15
N GLN A 119 -7.94 34.16 -4.97
CA GLN A 119 -8.13 34.94 -3.74
C GLN A 119 -7.50 36.33 -3.84
N ARG A 120 -6.29 36.45 -4.40
CA ARG A 120 -5.65 37.76 -4.63
C ARG A 120 -6.50 38.65 -5.53
N LEU A 121 -7.01 38.10 -6.64
CA LEU A 121 -7.88 38.84 -7.56
C LEU A 121 -9.17 39.32 -6.87
N ARG A 122 -9.80 38.46 -6.05
CA ARG A 122 -11.00 38.84 -5.26
C ARG A 122 -10.69 39.99 -4.30
N CYS A 123 -9.53 39.97 -3.63
CA CYS A 123 -9.12 41.07 -2.76
C CYS A 123 -8.90 42.37 -3.53
N GLN A 124 -8.26 42.31 -4.71
CA GLN A 124 -8.06 43.47 -5.57
C GLN A 124 -9.38 44.06 -6.06
N GLU A 125 -10.31 43.21 -6.50
CA GLU A 125 -11.66 43.63 -6.92
C GLU A 125 -12.41 44.32 -5.79
N LYS A 126 -12.37 43.74 -4.58
CA LYS A 126 -12.98 44.34 -3.38
C LYS A 126 -12.39 45.72 -3.08
N HIS A 127 -11.06 45.85 -3.10
CA HIS A 127 -10.38 47.12 -2.86
C HIS A 127 -10.74 48.19 -3.90
N LEU A 128 -10.85 47.81 -5.17
CA LEU A 128 -11.28 48.72 -6.24
C LEU A 128 -12.72 49.17 -6.03
N ARG A 129 -13.62 48.27 -5.63
CA ARG A 129 -15.01 48.63 -5.29
C ARG A 129 -15.10 49.58 -4.10
N GLU A 130 -14.31 49.35 -3.05
CA GLU A 130 -14.26 50.22 -1.87
C GLU A 130 -13.75 51.62 -2.23
N LYS A 131 -12.67 51.70 -3.02
CA LYS A 131 -12.17 52.97 -3.56
C LYS A 131 -13.19 53.69 -4.43
N ALA A 132 -13.88 52.97 -5.32
CA ALA A 132 -14.94 53.54 -6.14
C ALA A 132 -16.08 54.12 -5.28
N ALA A 133 -16.53 53.37 -4.27
CA ALA A 133 -17.56 53.83 -3.34
C ALA A 133 -17.11 55.05 -2.51
N GLU A 134 -15.83 55.12 -2.16
CA GLU A 134 -15.25 56.29 -1.49
C GLU A 134 -15.20 57.52 -2.40
N MET A 135 -14.79 57.38 -3.66
CA MET A 135 -14.79 58.48 -4.63
C MET A 135 -16.21 59.05 -4.82
N VAL A 136 -17.21 58.19 -4.96
CA VAL A 136 -18.63 58.59 -5.05
C VAL A 136 -19.07 59.34 -3.80
N ARG A 137 -18.73 58.87 -2.59
CA ARG A 137 -19.09 59.54 -1.32
C ARG A 137 -18.45 60.91 -1.15
N ARG A 138 -17.22 61.08 -1.63
CA ARG A 138 -16.49 62.35 -1.55
C ARG A 138 -16.93 63.38 -2.59
N GLY A 139 -17.83 62.99 -3.49
CA GLY A 139 -18.47 63.90 -4.45
C GLY A 139 -17.58 64.31 -5.61
N CYS A 140 -16.65 63.45 -6.05
CA CYS A 140 -15.78 63.76 -7.19
C CYS A 140 -15.60 62.55 -8.13
N GLY A 141 -15.37 62.73 -9.42
CA GLY A 141 -14.83 63.91 -10.14
C GLY A 141 -15.57 65.22 -10.00
#